data_AF-A0A1R0GHJ5-F1
#
_entry.id   AF-A0A1R0GHJ5-F1
#
_cell.length_a   1.000
_cell.length_b   1.000
_cell.length_c   1.000
_cell.angle_alpha   90.00
_cell.angle_beta   90.00
_cell.angle_gamma   90.00
#
_symmetry.space_group_name_H-M   'P 1'
#
loop_
_entity.id
_entity.type
_entity.pdbx_description
1 polymer ?
#
loop_
_entity_poly.entity_id
_entity_poly.type
_entity_poly.pdbx_seq_one_letter_code
_entity_poly.pdbx_strand_id
1 'polypeptide(L)'
;MDTVSTSPTSFSDLYGNHHAWLLGLLRRRLSNRWDAADLAHDTFIRVLKRPPAEADETQERSYLATIARGLCIDHWRRRQLEQAWLQSLADRPQALQPSPEQRAIIVETLYEVDAMLARLPHKVREAFLLAKLHGTPYKQIGEQLGVGERMVKKYLAQALLHCAVLEAELDGMLVE
;
A
#
# COMPACT_ATOMS: atom_id res chain seq x y z
N MET A 1 19.26 -67.97 3.71
CA MET A 1 19.18 -67.50 2.33
C MET A 1 17.89 -66.71 2.23
N ASP A 2 18.08 -65.42 1.99
CA ASP A 2 17.19 -64.32 2.31
C ASP A 2 15.95 -64.24 1.43
N THR A 3 14.82 -63.86 2.03
CA THR A 3 13.77 -63.06 1.35
C THR A 3 13.08 -62.17 2.39
N VAL A 4 13.73 -61.06 2.78
CA VAL A 4 13.02 -59.94 3.42
C VAL A 4 12.11 -59.34 2.34
N SER A 5 10.83 -59.69 2.39
CA SER A 5 9.81 -59.05 1.57
C SER A 5 9.49 -57.69 2.19
N THR A 6 10.19 -56.64 1.76
CA THR A 6 9.81 -55.26 2.02
C THR A 6 8.51 -54.99 1.27
N SER A 7 7.37 -55.05 1.96
CA SER A 7 6.11 -54.55 1.42
C SER A 7 6.21 -53.02 1.34
N PRO A 8 5.64 -52.37 0.31
CA PRO A 8 5.66 -50.93 0.22
C PRO A 8 5.05 -50.33 1.49
N THR A 9 5.80 -49.53 2.24
CA THR A 9 5.33 -48.87 3.46
C THR A 9 4.03 -48.13 3.14
N SER A 10 2.92 -48.57 3.74
CA SER A 10 1.63 -47.93 3.52
C SER A 10 1.71 -46.49 4.04
N PHE A 11 1.05 -45.55 3.37
CA PHE A 11 0.97 -44.16 3.83
C PHE A 11 0.49 -44.07 5.29
N SER A 12 -0.40 -44.99 5.70
CA SER A 12 -0.87 -45.07 7.09
C SER A 12 0.26 -45.36 8.08
N ASP A 13 1.20 -46.24 7.71
CA ASP A 13 2.33 -46.60 8.57
C ASP A 13 3.34 -45.45 8.64
N LEU A 14 3.63 -44.83 7.49
CA LEU A 14 4.50 -43.65 7.42
C LEU A 14 3.91 -42.48 8.23
N TYR A 15 2.60 -42.26 8.16
CA TYR A 15 1.92 -41.24 8.96
C TYR A 15 1.97 -41.57 10.45
N GLY A 16 1.57 -42.79 10.84
CA GLY A 16 1.56 -43.23 12.23
C GLY A 16 2.94 -43.15 12.91
N ASN A 17 3.99 -43.58 12.20
CA ASN A 17 5.34 -43.65 12.72
C ASN A 17 6.03 -42.29 12.83
N HIS A 18 5.73 -41.34 11.93
CA HIS A 18 6.50 -40.09 11.83
C HIS A 18 5.74 -38.81 12.18
N HIS A 19 4.40 -38.85 12.28
CA HIS A 19 3.61 -37.64 12.53
C HIS A 19 3.96 -36.95 13.86
N ALA A 20 4.04 -37.70 14.96
CA ALA A 20 4.35 -37.14 16.27
C ALA A 20 5.75 -36.51 16.32
N TRP A 21 6.73 -37.17 15.69
CA TRP A 21 8.09 -36.65 15.58
C TRP A 21 8.14 -35.36 14.75
N LEU A 22 7.49 -35.34 13.58
CA LEU A 22 7.47 -34.19 12.70
C LEU A 22 6.77 -32.99 13.35
N LEU A 23 5.64 -33.23 14.02
CA LEU A 23 4.92 -32.20 14.76
C LEU A 23 5.79 -31.62 15.90
N GLY A 24 6.52 -32.47 16.62
CA GLY A 24 7.47 -32.04 17.65
C GLY A 24 8.67 -31.25 17.10
N LEU A 25 9.12 -31.57 15.88
CA LEU A 25 10.13 -30.77 15.17
C LEU A 25 9.57 -29.40 14.77
N LEU A 26 8.36 -29.36 14.21
CA LEU A 26 7.72 -28.13 13.74
C LEU A 26 7.33 -27.19 14.87
N ARG A 27 6.83 -27.72 16.00
CA ARG A 27 6.57 -26.92 17.21
C ARG A 27 7.81 -26.26 17.80
N ARG A 28 9.00 -26.85 17.60
CA ARG A 28 10.26 -26.23 18.04
C ARG A 28 10.73 -25.13 17.09
N ARG A 29 10.33 -25.19 15.81
CA ARG A 29 10.68 -24.18 14.80
C ARG A 29 9.66 -23.05 14.72
N LEU A 30 8.40 -23.34 14.97
CA LEU A 30 7.29 -22.40 14.85
C LEU A 30 6.80 -22.04 16.26
N SER A 31 6.64 -20.76 16.54
CA SER A 31 6.15 -20.28 17.84
C SER A 31 4.65 -20.52 18.08
N ASN A 32 3.93 -21.07 17.10
CA ASN A 32 2.49 -21.31 17.15
C ASN A 32 2.17 -22.79 16.91
N ARG A 33 1.40 -23.38 17.84
CA ARG A 33 0.98 -24.79 17.79
C ARG A 33 0.06 -25.11 16.61
N TRP A 34 -0.72 -24.15 16.15
CA TRP A 34 -1.67 -24.30 15.06
C TRP A 34 -0.94 -24.31 13.72
N ASP A 35 -0.08 -23.31 13.49
CA ASP A 35 0.79 -23.27 12.31
C ASP A 35 1.64 -24.55 12.19
N ALA A 36 2.13 -25.10 13.31
CA ALA A 36 2.86 -26.35 13.32
C ALA A 36 2.01 -27.57 12.93
N ALA A 37 0.73 -27.61 13.32
CA ALA A 37 -0.19 -28.68 12.94
C ALA A 37 -0.54 -28.59 11.44
N ASP A 38 -0.80 -27.39 10.94
CA ASP A 38 -1.11 -27.16 9.53
C ASP A 38 0.09 -27.52 8.63
N LEU A 39 1.29 -27.09 9.01
CA LEU A 39 2.52 -27.41 8.27
C LEU A 39 2.87 -28.90 8.31
N ALA A 40 2.55 -29.59 9.41
CA ALA A 40 2.69 -31.04 9.47
C ALA A 40 1.71 -31.72 8.51
N HIS A 41 0.44 -31.28 8.51
CA HIS A 41 -0.58 -31.77 7.58
C HIS A 41 -0.15 -31.57 6.12
N ASP A 42 0.25 -30.35 5.75
CA ASP A 42 0.71 -30.01 4.39
C ASP A 42 1.91 -30.84 3.95
N THR A 43 2.81 -31.16 4.89
CA THR A 43 3.95 -32.04 4.62
C THR A 43 3.46 -33.44 4.21
N PHE A 44 2.54 -34.04 4.97
CA PHE A 44 2.00 -35.36 4.64
C PHE A 44 1.14 -35.35 3.37
N ILE A 45 0.40 -34.28 3.09
CA ILE A 45 -0.33 -34.13 1.82
C ILE A 45 0.64 -34.10 0.63
N ARG A 46 1.80 -33.45 0.76
CA ARG A 46 2.83 -33.46 -0.29
C ARG A 46 3.46 -34.85 -0.47
N VAL A 47 3.69 -35.57 0.62
CA VAL A 47 4.18 -36.96 0.58
C VAL A 47 3.15 -37.88 -0.06
N LEU A 48 1.86 -37.71 0.22
CA LEU A 48 0.81 -38.51 -0.41
C LEU A 48 0.79 -38.32 -1.94
N LYS A 49 1.04 -37.11 -2.43
CA LYS A 49 1.13 -36.79 -3.86
C LYS A 49 2.41 -37.30 -4.51
N ARG A 50 3.50 -37.38 -3.74
CA ARG A 50 4.81 -37.84 -4.20
C ARG A 50 5.48 -38.66 -3.10
N PRO A 51 5.16 -39.96 -3.00
CA PRO A 51 5.73 -40.81 -1.98
C PRO A 51 7.25 -40.93 -2.19
N PRO A 52 8.03 -41.08 -1.11
CA PRO A 52 9.44 -41.43 -1.24
C PRO A 52 9.58 -42.79 -1.95
N ALA A 53 10.71 -42.99 -2.64
CA ALA A 53 11.10 -44.33 -3.06
C ALA A 53 11.29 -45.22 -1.81
N GLU A 54 11.37 -46.54 -2.00
CA GLU A 54 11.70 -47.46 -0.90
C GLU A 54 12.91 -46.94 -0.12
N ALA A 55 12.67 -46.60 1.14
CA ALA A 55 13.57 -45.83 1.98
C ALA A 55 13.56 -46.41 3.39
N ASP A 56 14.70 -46.38 4.05
CA ASP A 56 14.77 -46.70 5.47
C ASP A 56 14.17 -45.58 6.34
N GLU A 57 13.98 -45.85 7.64
CA GLU A 57 13.40 -44.88 8.59
C GLU A 57 14.16 -43.54 8.62
N THR A 58 15.48 -43.56 8.40
CA THR A 58 16.33 -42.37 8.41
C THR A 58 16.09 -41.51 7.17
N GLN A 59 15.98 -42.15 6.01
CA GLN A 59 15.69 -41.53 4.73
C GLN A 59 14.27 -40.95 4.70
N GLU A 60 13.28 -41.66 5.26
CA GLU A 60 11.90 -41.18 5.41
C GLU A 60 11.85 -39.89 6.25
N ARG A 61 12.51 -39.87 7.40
CA ARG A 61 12.61 -38.67 8.26
C ARG A 61 13.34 -37.53 7.57
N SER A 62 14.44 -37.82 6.88
CA SER A 62 15.19 -36.80 6.12
C SER A 62 14.34 -36.18 5.01
N TYR A 63 13.56 -37.00 4.31
CA TYR A 63 12.63 -36.55 3.28
C TYR A 63 11.53 -35.64 3.85
N LEU A 64 10.88 -36.07 4.93
CA LEU A 64 9.87 -35.28 5.65
C LEU A 64 10.43 -33.94 6.15
N ALA A 65 11.61 -33.96 6.78
CA ALA A 65 12.27 -32.76 7.28
C ALA A 65 12.63 -31.77 6.15
N THR A 66 12.96 -32.29 4.96
CA THR A 66 13.28 -31.47 3.79
C THR A 66 12.05 -30.73 3.28
N ILE A 67 10.93 -31.45 3.12
CA ILE A 67 9.65 -30.84 2.71
C ILE A 67 9.19 -29.81 3.73
N ALA A 68 9.20 -30.19 5.01
CA ALA A 68 8.76 -29.33 6.11
C ALA A 68 9.64 -28.08 6.25
N ARG A 69 10.96 -28.19 6.01
CA ARG A 69 11.86 -27.03 5.99
C ARG A 69 11.47 -26.04 4.89
N GLY A 70 11.21 -26.50 3.67
CA GLY A 70 10.76 -25.64 2.57
C GLY A 70 9.46 -24.91 2.91
N LEU A 71 8.50 -25.66 3.46
CA LEU A 71 7.23 -25.12 3.93
C LEU A 71 7.38 -24.05 5.04
N CYS A 72 8.27 -24.26 6.01
CA CYS A 72 8.58 -23.26 7.03
C CYS A 72 9.17 -21.97 6.43
N ILE A 73 10.09 -22.09 5.47
CA ILE A 73 10.70 -20.93 4.80
C ILE A 73 9.63 -20.12 4.09
N ASP A 74 8.73 -20.78 3.36
CA ASP A 74 7.63 -20.11 2.66
C ASP A 74 6.66 -19.45 3.64
N HIS A 75 6.34 -20.11 4.75
CA HIS A 75 5.52 -19.54 5.82
C HIS A 75 6.14 -18.27 6.40
N TRP A 76 7.43 -18.28 6.75
CA TRP A 76 8.11 -17.09 7.27
C TRP A 76 8.23 -15.98 6.25
N ARG A 77 8.48 -16.30 4.97
CA ARG A 77 8.53 -15.28 3.91
C ARG A 77 7.19 -14.56 3.77
N ARG A 78 6.08 -15.31 3.80
CA ARG A 78 4.72 -14.72 3.77
C ARG A 78 4.47 -13.84 4.99
N ARG A 79 4.81 -14.34 6.19
CA ARG A 79 4.62 -13.61 7.44
C ARG A 79 5.43 -12.31 7.51
N GLN A 80 6.68 -12.32 7.02
CA GLN A 80 7.51 -11.12 6.94
C GLN A 80 6.90 -10.08 6.00
N LEU A 81 6.38 -10.51 4.83
CA LEU A 81 5.71 -9.60 3.90
C LEU A 81 4.45 -8.99 4.53
N GLU A 82 3.63 -9.81 5.17
CA GLU A 82 2.42 -9.35 5.86
C GLU A 82 2.76 -8.35 6.98
N GLN A 83 3.78 -8.63 7.78
CA GLN A 83 4.24 -7.71 8.81
C GLN A 83 4.77 -6.39 8.23
N ALA A 84 5.57 -6.44 7.17
CA ALA A 84 6.07 -5.24 6.49
C ALA A 84 4.92 -4.39 5.93
N TRP A 85 3.88 -5.04 5.39
CA TRP A 85 2.67 -4.39 4.92
C TRP A 85 1.84 -3.77 6.05
N LEU A 86 1.65 -4.48 7.15
CA LEU A 86 0.95 -3.94 8.32
C LEU A 86 1.71 -2.76 8.92
N GLN A 87 3.04 -2.81 8.95
CA GLN A 87 3.86 -1.70 9.39
C GLN A 87 3.70 -0.49 8.46
N SER A 88 3.71 -0.69 7.13
CA SER A 88 3.53 0.43 6.19
C SER A 88 2.13 1.05 6.28
N LEU A 89 1.11 0.26 6.60
CA LEU A 89 -0.24 0.77 6.90
C LEU A 89 -0.30 1.54 8.22
N ALA A 90 0.39 1.07 9.26
CA ALA A 90 0.46 1.75 10.55
C ALA A 90 1.22 3.09 10.47
N ASP A 91 2.26 3.15 9.65
CA ASP A 91 3.05 4.36 9.41
C ASP A 91 2.34 5.36 8.49
N ARG A 92 1.25 4.94 7.83
CA ARG A 92 0.49 5.82 6.95
C ARG A 92 -0.29 6.82 7.80
N PRO A 93 -0.09 8.14 7.60
CA PRO A 93 -0.91 9.13 8.29
C PRO A 93 -2.38 8.86 7.99
N GLN A 94 -3.21 8.97 9.03
CA GLN A 94 -4.65 8.81 8.87
C GLN A 94 -5.12 9.73 7.75
N ALA A 95 -5.84 9.17 6.78
CA ALA A 95 -6.40 9.96 5.71
C ALA A 95 -7.45 10.91 6.33
N LEU A 96 -7.04 12.14 6.61
CA LEU A 96 -7.90 13.22 7.02
C LEU A 96 -8.77 13.56 5.82
N GLN A 97 -9.93 12.91 5.73
CA GLN A 97 -10.98 13.35 4.82
C GLN A 97 -11.64 14.56 5.48
N PRO A 98 -11.75 15.70 4.79
CA PRO A 98 -12.48 16.83 5.32
C PRO A 98 -13.93 16.40 5.60
N SER A 99 -14.49 16.89 6.70
CA SER A 99 -15.89 16.64 7.04
C SER A 99 -16.82 17.16 5.93
N PRO A 100 -18.06 16.67 5.82
CA PRO A 100 -19.02 17.20 4.85
C PRO A 100 -19.18 18.74 4.96
N GLU A 101 -19.13 19.28 6.18
CA GLU A 101 -19.17 20.71 6.43
C GLU A 101 -17.92 21.41 5.88
N GLN A 102 -16.73 20.89 6.19
CA GLN A 102 -15.47 21.44 5.65
C GLN A 102 -15.43 21.39 4.13
N ARG A 103 -15.96 20.32 3.51
CA ARG A 103 -16.08 20.20 2.06
C ARG A 103 -17.04 21.25 1.49
N ALA A 104 -18.18 21.47 2.14
CA ALA A 104 -19.12 22.51 1.74
C ALA A 104 -18.47 23.89 1.79
N ILE A 105 -17.76 24.22 2.88
CA ILE A 105 -17.01 25.48 3.02
C ILE A 105 -15.98 25.62 1.89
N ILE A 106 -15.17 24.58 1.62
CA ILE A 106 -14.18 24.63 0.52
C ILE A 106 -14.86 24.93 -0.83
N VAL A 107 -15.98 24.27 -1.12
CA VAL A 107 -16.71 24.48 -2.38
C VAL A 107 -17.30 25.88 -2.46
N GLU A 108 -17.88 26.38 -1.37
CA GLU A 108 -18.42 27.74 -1.28
C GLU A 108 -17.32 28.79 -1.50
N THR A 109 -16.19 28.68 -0.80
CA THR A 109 -15.03 29.57 -0.99
C THR A 109 -14.51 29.55 -2.43
N LEU A 110 -14.52 28.38 -3.10
CA LEU A 110 -14.13 28.30 -4.51
C LEU A 110 -15.09 29.07 -5.43
N TYR A 111 -16.40 29.03 -5.17
CA TYR A 111 -17.39 29.81 -5.92
C TYR A 111 -17.22 31.31 -5.70
N GLU A 112 -16.93 31.75 -4.47
CA GLU A 112 -16.67 33.16 -4.16
C GLU A 112 -15.43 33.69 -4.89
N VAL A 113 -14.34 32.93 -4.88
CA VAL A 113 -13.11 33.29 -5.60
C VAL A 113 -13.35 33.36 -7.10
N ASP A 114 -14.10 32.40 -7.69
CA ASP A 114 -14.43 32.43 -9.11
C ASP A 114 -15.28 33.66 -9.48
N ALA A 115 -16.32 33.96 -8.68
CA ALA A 115 -17.17 35.12 -8.89
C ALA A 115 -16.38 36.44 -8.79
N MET A 116 -15.42 36.53 -7.87
CA MET A 116 -14.52 37.69 -7.76
C MET A 116 -13.58 37.78 -8.97
N LEU A 117 -12.94 36.68 -9.37
CA LEU A 117 -12.06 36.66 -10.55
C LEU A 117 -12.81 36.99 -11.84
N ALA A 118 -14.09 36.65 -11.94
CA ALA A 118 -14.94 36.98 -13.09
C ALA A 118 -15.16 38.48 -13.27
N ARG A 119 -14.97 39.30 -12.23
CA ARG A 119 -15.04 40.78 -12.32
C ARG A 119 -13.77 41.40 -12.92
N LEU A 120 -12.68 40.65 -13.02
CA LEU A 120 -11.44 41.12 -13.63
C LEU A 120 -11.52 41.13 -15.16
N PRO A 121 -10.78 42.03 -15.83
CA PRO A 121 -10.61 41.94 -17.27
C PRO A 121 -10.04 40.58 -17.69
N HIS A 122 -10.49 40.03 -18.82
CA HIS A 122 -10.14 38.68 -19.28
C HIS A 122 -8.64 38.36 -19.20
N LYS A 123 -7.79 39.24 -19.75
CA LYS A 123 -6.32 39.05 -19.75
C LYS A 123 -5.71 39.06 -18.35
N VAL A 124 -6.33 39.76 -17.40
CA VAL A 124 -5.87 39.82 -16.01
C VAL A 124 -6.16 38.49 -15.31
N ARG A 125 -7.41 38.00 -15.44
CA ARG A 125 -7.84 36.71 -14.92
C ARG A 125 -7.01 35.56 -15.50
N GLU A 126 -6.82 35.55 -16.81
CA GLU A 126 -6.07 34.51 -17.51
C GLU A 126 -4.59 34.48 -17.10
N ALA A 127 -3.94 35.65 -17.00
CA ALA A 127 -2.57 35.75 -16.50
C ALA A 127 -2.44 35.21 -15.07
N PHE A 128 -3.43 35.49 -14.21
CA PHE A 128 -3.45 35.02 -12.83
C PHE A 128 -3.59 33.49 -12.73
N LEU A 129 -4.52 32.90 -13.47
CA LEU A 129 -4.72 31.44 -13.50
C LEU A 129 -3.48 30.72 -14.04
N LEU A 130 -2.87 31.21 -15.12
CA LEU A 130 -1.64 30.65 -15.67
C LEU A 130 -0.49 30.68 -14.66
N ALA A 131 -0.35 31.78 -13.90
CA ALA A 131 0.71 31.90 -12.90
C ALA A 131 0.45 31.05 -11.65
N LYS A 132 -0.78 31.07 -11.10
CA LYS A 132 -1.09 30.48 -9.79
C LYS A 132 -1.56 29.04 -9.85
N LEU A 133 -2.35 28.68 -10.86
CA LEU A 133 -2.89 27.34 -11.01
C LEU A 133 -1.95 26.45 -11.84
N HIS A 134 -1.37 27.01 -12.90
CA HIS A 134 -0.52 26.26 -13.83
C HIS A 134 0.99 26.46 -13.60
N GLY A 135 1.40 27.34 -12.69
CA GLY A 135 2.82 27.60 -12.39
C GLY A 135 3.63 28.11 -13.59
N THR A 136 2.97 28.74 -14.58
CA THR A 136 3.62 29.14 -15.83
C THR A 136 4.55 30.33 -15.60
N PRO A 137 5.79 30.33 -16.13
CA PRO A 137 6.71 31.45 -16.03
C PRO A 137 6.15 32.73 -16.69
N TYR A 138 6.37 33.90 -16.07
CA TYR A 138 5.77 35.17 -16.52
C TYR A 138 6.14 35.56 -17.96
N LYS A 139 7.32 35.18 -18.42
CA LYS A 139 7.74 35.38 -19.82
C LYS A 139 6.84 34.63 -20.79
N GLN A 140 6.54 33.35 -20.51
CA GLN A 140 5.67 32.52 -21.34
C GLN A 140 4.21 32.99 -21.30
N ILE A 141 3.74 33.47 -20.14
CA ILE A 141 2.42 34.10 -20.01
C ILE A 141 2.35 35.35 -20.92
N GLY A 142 3.41 36.15 -20.94
CA GLY A 142 3.49 37.34 -21.80
C GLY A 142 3.40 36.98 -23.29
N GLU A 143 4.15 35.96 -23.71
CA GLU A 143 4.11 35.42 -25.06
C GLU A 143 2.71 34.91 -25.44
N GLN A 144 2.05 34.16 -24.55
CA GLN A 144 0.69 33.64 -24.78
C GLN A 144 -0.37 34.76 -24.88
N LEU A 145 -0.27 35.78 -24.03
CA LEU A 145 -1.28 36.86 -23.96
C LEU A 145 -0.97 38.05 -24.89
N GLY A 146 0.16 38.02 -25.59
CA GLY A 146 0.64 39.09 -26.47
C GLY A 146 1.03 40.36 -25.71
N VAL A 147 1.62 40.24 -24.52
CA VAL A 147 2.03 41.37 -23.67
C VAL A 147 3.44 41.17 -23.11
N GLY A 148 4.13 42.26 -22.76
CA GLY A 148 5.44 42.15 -22.10
C GLY A 148 5.35 41.60 -20.68
N GLU A 149 6.44 41.00 -20.18
CA GLU A 149 6.52 40.45 -18.80
C GLU A 149 6.16 41.48 -17.72
N ARG A 150 6.52 42.75 -17.93
CA ARG A 150 6.13 43.87 -17.04
C ARG A 150 4.61 44.01 -16.92
N MET A 151 3.89 43.81 -18.01
CA MET A 151 2.42 43.87 -18.02
C MET A 151 1.82 42.65 -17.30
N VAL A 152 2.41 41.46 -17.47
CA VAL A 152 2.01 40.27 -16.70
C VAL A 152 2.12 40.51 -15.19
N LYS A 153 3.24 41.09 -14.73
CA LYS A 153 3.40 41.47 -13.31
C LYS A 153 2.33 42.47 -12.85
N LYS A 154 1.96 43.43 -13.70
CA LYS A 154 0.87 44.37 -13.42
C LYS A 154 -0.49 43.67 -13.31
N TYR A 155 -0.78 42.73 -14.20
CA TYR A 155 -2.00 41.91 -14.15
C TYR A 155 -2.06 41.08 -12.86
N LEU A 156 -0.96 40.45 -12.46
CA LEU A 156 -0.90 39.69 -11.21
C LEU A 156 -1.12 40.58 -9.98
N ALA A 157 -0.51 41.77 -9.94
CA ALA A 157 -0.74 42.72 -8.85
C ALA A 157 -2.21 43.16 -8.77
N GLN A 158 -2.87 43.39 -9.91
CA GLN A 158 -4.29 43.72 -9.97
C GLN A 158 -5.15 42.56 -9.46
N ALA A 159 -4.90 41.33 -9.91
CA ALA A 159 -5.65 40.16 -9.45
C ALA A 159 -5.48 39.90 -7.94
N LEU A 160 -4.25 40.02 -7.43
CA LEU A 160 -3.96 39.87 -5.99
C LEU A 160 -4.61 40.95 -5.14
N LEU A 161 -4.67 42.19 -5.62
CA LEU A 161 -5.40 43.26 -4.93
C LEU A 161 -6.89 42.93 -4.82
N HIS A 162 -7.50 42.41 -5.87
CA HIS A 162 -8.90 41.96 -5.82
C HIS A 162 -9.10 40.82 -4.82
N CYS A 163 -8.18 39.84 -4.76
CA CYS A 163 -8.21 38.79 -3.74
C CYS A 163 -8.12 39.36 -2.30
N ALA A 164 -7.21 40.30 -2.07
CA ALA A 164 -7.03 40.91 -0.74
C ALA A 164 -8.24 41.73 -0.28
N VAL A 165 -8.95 42.38 -1.22
CA VAL A 165 -10.21 43.08 -0.91
C VAL A 165 -11.28 42.08 -0.48
N LEU A 166 -11.41 40.95 -1.19
CA LEU A 166 -12.37 39.90 -0.82
C LEU A 166 -12.05 39.30 0.56
N GLU A 167 -10.77 39.04 0.86
CA GLU A 167 -10.34 38.56 2.17
C GLU A 167 -10.71 39.56 3.29
N ALA A 168 -10.49 40.85 3.06
CA ALA A 168 -10.86 41.89 4.02
C ALA A 168 -12.38 42.10 4.16
N GLU A 169 -13.17 41.86 3.11
CA GLU A 169 -14.64 41.82 3.16
C GLU A 169 -15.14 40.63 3.98
N LEU A 170 -14.52 39.45 3.81
CA LEU A 170 -14.85 38.22 4.56
C LEU A 170 -14.46 38.30 6.04
N ASP A 171 -13.34 38.95 6.37
CA ASP A 171 -12.90 39.19 7.75
C ASP A 171 -13.65 40.35 8.44
N GLY A 172 -14.59 40.99 7.75
CA GLY A 172 -15.43 42.06 8.30
C GLY A 172 -14.70 43.39 8.52
N MET A 173 -13.51 43.57 7.92
CA MET A 173 -12.68 44.77 8.12
C MET A 173 -13.01 45.94 7.17
N LEU A 174 -13.92 45.75 6.21
CA LEU A 174 -14.31 46.77 5.22
C LEU A 174 -15.83 47.07 5.18
N VAL A 175 -16.59 46.69 6.21
CA VAL A 175 -17.99 47.12 6.35
C VAL A 175 -18.07 48.35 7.26
N GLU A 176 -17.86 49.53 6.69
CA GLU A 176 -18.44 50.82 7.12
C GLU A 176 -18.87 51.64 5.90
#